data_AF-A0A2H2ZH71-F1
#
_entry.id   AF-A0A2H2ZH71-F1
#
_cell.length_a   1.000
_cell.length_b   1.000
_cell.length_c   1.000
_cell.angle_alpha   90.00
_cell.angle_beta   90.00
_cell.angle_gamma   90.00
#
_symmetry.space_group_name_H-M   'P 1'
#
loop_
_entity.id
_entity.type
_entity.pdbx_description
1 polymer ?
#
loop_
_entity_poly.entity_id
_entity_poly.type
_entity_poly.pdbx_seq_one_letter_code
_entity_poly.pdbx_strand_id
1 'polypeptide(L)'
;MTETLNALAMITKAGVEARQVVVGVASYGRSFEMNDPKCKGPMCTFTGPQSLAAPGGCTNSSGYISNAEILDIMEDKKSYPVQAWYDEKTDSDYLIYNREDTMGRVHEQIGVKEARIKKYQALNFGGISNWAIDLEEWWVDMYDLDGTEKEDTDGLDELFDTCEGTYETLEDIPQDLDSRCASFYILTVLSSQLSLAVEAYKEVSEGYDKKFKWYVEWVKDGINDDLLDFMTGSGEGNKYMDCKWESEVSEGSGPCTEMKLRVDPSNPGARYIEYTLRDEDGFYKALQASHNIERDWVTFEDYAVRDPCTCPPGGGGTFCRCMNYFVMYKNFPRRIKDASKIDVPNPKELVDEALPKMDELAQLLAWTIPLVRMGSLDVSYEDPAVAFSMPVFMLEDAIESIKKIKEIGEKEKEEKKHERVLQILEIVFAILPFVAEGAAAAFGAASLIARGLALAAELGNGALTVVEIVDDPLSAPFAILGLLIGPLGVRAKGSRSGFKSAADARRALDEGKLKLFSEAFRRKDSLVHMIMKQSKSCKL
;
A
#
# COMPACT_ATOMS: atom_id res chain seq x y z
N MET A 1 -48.62 -4.09 6.43
CA MET A 1 -47.65 -5.08 5.93
C MET A 1 -48.29 -6.31 5.29
N THR A 2 -49.57 -6.62 5.54
CA THR A 2 -50.28 -7.77 4.92
C THR A 2 -50.18 -7.80 3.39
N GLU A 3 -50.41 -6.68 2.70
CA GLU A 3 -50.35 -6.63 1.24
C GLU A 3 -48.94 -6.90 0.68
N THR A 4 -47.90 -6.39 1.34
CA THR A 4 -46.50 -6.67 0.96
C THR A 4 -46.19 -8.15 1.06
N LEU A 5 -46.60 -8.81 2.16
CA LEU A 5 -46.39 -10.25 2.33
C LEU A 5 -47.21 -11.07 1.34
N ASN A 6 -48.42 -10.64 1.00
CA ASN A 6 -49.23 -11.27 -0.05
C ASN A 6 -48.53 -11.16 -1.41
N ALA A 7 -47.99 -10.00 -1.78
CA ALA A 7 -47.25 -9.81 -3.02
C ALA A 7 -46.02 -10.73 -3.10
N LEU A 8 -45.23 -10.80 -2.03
CA LEU A 8 -44.07 -11.68 -1.94
C LEU A 8 -44.47 -13.17 -1.99
N ALA A 9 -45.58 -13.53 -1.35
CA ALA A 9 -46.14 -14.88 -1.42
C ALA A 9 -46.64 -15.22 -2.83
N MET A 10 -47.20 -14.27 -3.58
CA MET A 10 -47.63 -14.48 -4.97
C MET A 10 -46.43 -14.74 -5.88
N ILE A 11 -45.37 -13.94 -5.79
CA ILE A 11 -44.16 -14.09 -6.60
C ILE A 11 -43.49 -15.44 -6.33
N THR A 12 -43.36 -15.81 -5.05
CA THR A 12 -42.76 -17.09 -4.66
C THR A 12 -43.63 -18.29 -5.06
N LYS A 13 -44.96 -18.19 -4.96
CA LYS A 13 -45.90 -19.22 -5.47
C LYS A 13 -45.89 -19.36 -6.99
N ALA A 14 -45.49 -18.32 -7.72
CA ALA A 14 -45.30 -18.38 -9.17
C ALA A 14 -44.00 -19.09 -9.60
N GLY A 15 -43.18 -19.55 -8.64
CA GLY A 15 -41.98 -20.36 -8.90
C GLY A 15 -40.65 -19.60 -8.79
N VAL A 16 -40.66 -18.32 -8.41
CA VAL A 16 -39.44 -17.55 -8.15
C VAL A 16 -38.91 -17.87 -6.75
N GLU A 17 -37.65 -18.29 -6.64
CA GLU A 17 -37.06 -18.59 -5.33
C GLU A 17 -36.87 -17.32 -4.50
N ALA A 18 -37.05 -17.40 -3.18
CA ALA A 18 -36.94 -16.23 -2.29
C ALA A 18 -35.58 -15.51 -2.44
N ARG A 19 -34.48 -16.26 -2.57
CA ARG A 19 -33.12 -15.71 -2.78
C ARG A 19 -32.95 -14.92 -4.07
N GLN A 20 -33.89 -15.01 -5.03
CA GLN A 20 -33.89 -14.27 -6.28
C GLN A 20 -34.73 -12.98 -6.21
N VAL A 21 -35.50 -12.79 -5.14
CA VAL A 21 -36.37 -11.63 -4.96
C VAL A 21 -35.68 -10.62 -4.04
N VAL A 22 -35.48 -9.42 -4.58
CA VAL A 22 -34.98 -8.24 -3.84
C VAL A 22 -36.19 -7.38 -3.46
N VAL A 23 -36.42 -7.16 -2.16
CA VAL A 23 -37.66 -6.55 -1.66
C VAL A 23 -37.52 -5.03 -1.59
N GLY A 24 -38.46 -4.30 -2.19
CA GLY A 24 -38.49 -2.84 -2.15
C GLY A 24 -38.76 -2.28 -0.75
N VAL A 25 -37.96 -1.30 -0.33
CA VAL A 25 -38.21 -0.41 0.81
C VAL A 25 -38.23 1.04 0.33
N ALA A 26 -38.98 1.90 1.01
CA ALA A 26 -39.17 3.28 0.60
C ALA A 26 -38.53 4.25 1.60
N SER A 27 -37.80 5.22 1.08
CA SER A 27 -37.31 6.40 1.78
C SER A 27 -38.21 7.62 1.56
N TYR A 28 -39.49 7.41 1.27
CA TYR A 28 -40.47 8.46 1.07
C TYR A 28 -41.85 8.06 1.58
N GLY A 29 -42.70 9.06 1.78
CA GLY A 29 -44.10 8.90 2.10
C GLY A 29 -45.06 9.34 0.98
N ARG A 30 -46.28 8.81 1.03
CA ARG A 30 -47.40 9.32 0.20
C ARG A 30 -48.22 10.30 1.04
N SER A 31 -48.41 11.51 0.53
CA SER A 31 -49.18 12.56 1.21
C SER A 31 -50.58 12.74 0.62
N PHE A 32 -51.56 13.17 1.41
CA PHE A 32 -52.94 13.45 0.96
C PHE A 32 -53.57 14.60 1.76
N GLU A 33 -54.33 15.48 1.11
CA GLU A 33 -55.17 16.46 1.80
C GLU A 33 -56.39 15.76 2.40
N MET A 34 -56.55 15.84 3.72
CA MET A 34 -57.64 15.14 4.40
C MET A 34 -58.97 15.89 4.29
N ASN A 35 -60.09 15.18 4.04
CA ASN A 35 -61.44 15.77 4.13
C ASN A 35 -61.80 16.16 5.57
N ASP A 36 -61.37 15.35 6.54
CA ASP A 36 -61.54 15.62 7.98
C ASP A 36 -60.19 15.43 8.67
N PRO A 37 -59.53 16.52 9.14
CA PRO A 37 -58.21 16.46 9.76
C PRO A 37 -58.20 15.75 11.12
N LYS A 38 -59.36 15.44 11.70
CA LYS A 38 -59.49 14.68 12.95
C LYS A 38 -59.60 13.16 12.73
N CYS A 39 -59.85 12.73 11.49
CA CYS A 39 -59.99 11.32 11.20
C CYS A 39 -58.63 10.61 11.31
N LYS A 40 -58.58 9.48 12.03
CA LYS A 40 -57.39 8.61 12.10
C LYS A 40 -57.74 7.21 11.60
N GLY A 41 -56.81 6.61 10.86
CA GLY A 41 -56.93 5.23 10.38
C GLY A 41 -57.04 5.11 8.85
N PRO A 42 -56.93 3.89 8.30
CA PRO A 42 -56.80 3.66 6.86
C PRO A 42 -58.07 3.98 6.06
N MET A 43 -59.22 4.16 6.72
CA MET A 43 -60.51 4.45 6.08
C MET A 43 -60.82 5.96 5.99
N CYS A 44 -59.90 6.83 6.41
CA CYS A 44 -60.09 8.27 6.28
C CYS A 44 -60.03 8.70 4.82
N THR A 45 -61.00 9.53 4.42
CA THR A 45 -61.09 10.04 3.05
C THR A 45 -60.25 11.30 2.85
N PHE A 46 -59.75 11.49 1.63
CA PHE A 46 -58.98 12.65 1.20
C PHE A 46 -59.69 13.42 0.09
N THR A 47 -59.35 14.69 -0.10
CA THR A 47 -59.84 15.54 -1.20
C THR A 47 -59.20 15.05 -2.51
N GLY A 48 -59.99 14.73 -3.53
CA GLY A 48 -59.52 14.05 -4.75
C GLY A 48 -60.21 14.52 -6.04
N PRO A 49 -59.72 14.12 -7.24
CA PRO A 49 -58.96 12.89 -7.52
C PRO A 49 -57.43 12.96 -7.39
N GLN A 50 -56.84 14.14 -7.25
CA GLN A 50 -55.41 14.32 -6.98
C GLN A 50 -55.16 14.33 -5.46
N SER A 51 -53.93 14.15 -5.00
CA SER A 51 -53.65 14.16 -3.55
C SER A 51 -54.02 15.49 -2.88
N LEU A 52 -53.80 16.61 -3.58
CA LEU A 52 -53.96 18.00 -3.11
C LEU A 52 -53.18 18.34 -1.83
N ALA A 53 -52.34 17.44 -1.32
CA ALA A 53 -51.42 17.76 -0.23
C ALA A 53 -50.43 18.85 -0.67
N ALA A 54 -50.08 19.74 0.26
CA ALA A 54 -49.01 20.69 0.05
C ALA A 54 -47.73 19.95 -0.40
N PRO A 55 -47.12 20.35 -1.52
CA PRO A 55 -45.89 19.73 -2.00
C PRO A 55 -44.76 19.87 -0.96
N GLY A 56 -43.83 18.92 -0.97
CA GLY A 56 -42.57 19.04 -0.21
C GLY A 56 -41.75 20.23 -0.72
N GLY A 57 -40.89 20.79 0.15
CA GLY A 57 -40.05 21.94 -0.22
C GLY A 57 -39.03 21.63 -1.32
N CYS A 58 -38.52 20.40 -1.33
CA CYS A 58 -37.54 19.91 -2.31
C CYS A 58 -38.15 18.91 -3.29
N THR A 59 -39.02 18.01 -2.82
CA THR A 59 -39.67 17.06 -3.72
C THR A 59 -40.67 17.73 -4.67
N ASN A 60 -41.18 18.92 -4.29
CA ASN A 60 -42.05 19.79 -5.08
C ASN A 60 -43.20 19.05 -5.81
N SER A 61 -43.78 18.03 -5.15
CA SER A 61 -44.79 17.16 -5.74
C SER A 61 -45.92 16.86 -4.76
N SER A 62 -47.14 17.24 -5.09
CA SER A 62 -48.31 16.88 -4.28
C SER A 62 -48.54 15.37 -4.32
N GLY A 63 -48.63 14.74 -3.15
CA GLY A 63 -48.83 13.30 -3.03
C GLY A 63 -47.57 12.48 -2.79
N TYR A 64 -46.43 13.14 -2.66
CA TYR A 64 -45.12 12.54 -2.47
C TYR A 64 -44.28 13.47 -1.60
N ILE A 65 -43.57 12.91 -0.62
CA ILE A 65 -42.74 13.68 0.30
C ILE A 65 -41.58 12.80 0.77
N SER A 66 -40.36 13.33 0.81
CA SER A 66 -39.17 12.55 1.19
C SER A 66 -39.14 12.28 2.70
N ASN A 67 -38.39 11.26 3.13
CA ASN A 67 -38.15 11.04 4.56
C ASN A 67 -37.41 12.23 5.19
N ALA A 68 -36.46 12.84 4.47
CA ALA A 68 -35.77 14.05 4.90
C ALA A 68 -36.76 15.19 5.24
N GLU A 69 -37.71 15.46 4.33
CA GLU A 69 -38.74 16.48 4.54
C GLU A 69 -39.70 16.13 5.68
N ILE A 70 -40.04 14.85 5.85
CA ILE A 70 -40.86 14.38 6.97
C ILE A 70 -40.15 14.60 8.31
N LEU A 71 -38.85 14.30 8.38
CA LEU A 71 -38.04 14.48 9.60
C LEU A 71 -37.99 15.96 10.01
N ASP A 72 -37.77 16.88 9.06
CA ASP A 72 -37.82 18.32 9.34
C ASP A 72 -39.17 18.77 9.91
N ILE A 73 -40.27 18.29 9.31
CA ILE A 73 -41.62 18.59 9.80
C ILE A 73 -41.80 18.06 11.24
N MET A 74 -41.24 16.89 11.54
CA MET A 74 -41.31 16.28 12.87
C MET A 74 -40.44 17.01 13.91
N GLU A 75 -39.33 17.62 13.50
CA GLU A 75 -38.44 18.39 14.37
C GLU A 75 -38.97 19.81 14.64
N ASP A 76 -39.44 20.52 13.61
CA ASP A 76 -40.01 21.86 13.75
C ASP A 76 -41.51 21.83 14.10
N LYS A 77 -41.80 21.25 15.27
CA LYS A 77 -43.17 21.20 15.81
C LYS A 77 -43.78 22.56 16.12
N LYS A 78 -42.97 23.64 16.12
CA LYS A 78 -43.44 25.00 16.36
C LYS A 78 -44.06 25.60 15.10
N SER A 79 -43.44 25.37 13.95
CA SER A 79 -43.97 25.79 12.65
C SER A 79 -45.02 24.82 12.11
N TYR A 80 -44.94 23.54 12.48
CA TYR A 80 -45.85 22.50 12.02
C TYR A 80 -46.54 21.80 13.20
N PRO A 81 -47.83 22.05 13.47
CA PRO A 81 -48.61 21.21 14.39
C PRO A 81 -48.67 19.77 13.87
N VAL A 82 -47.89 18.89 14.47
CA VAL A 82 -47.73 17.50 14.04
C VAL A 82 -48.46 16.52 14.97
N GLN A 83 -49.14 15.54 14.39
CA GLN A 83 -49.57 14.32 15.07
C GLN A 83 -48.97 13.10 14.36
N ALA A 84 -47.99 12.46 15.00
CA ALA A 84 -47.38 11.21 14.52
C ALA A 84 -47.87 10.01 15.34
N TRP A 85 -48.10 8.87 14.70
CA TRP A 85 -48.36 7.61 15.39
C TRP A 85 -47.97 6.39 14.54
N TYR A 86 -47.65 5.30 15.21
CA TYR A 86 -47.50 3.97 14.61
C TYR A 86 -48.85 3.23 14.63
N ASP A 87 -49.24 2.65 13.49
CA ASP A 87 -50.43 1.80 13.39
C ASP A 87 -50.04 0.32 13.34
N GLU A 88 -50.27 -0.40 14.45
CA GLU A 88 -49.90 -1.81 14.60
C GLU A 88 -50.52 -2.73 13.54
N LYS A 89 -51.72 -2.41 13.04
CA LYS A 89 -52.44 -3.26 12.07
C LYS A 89 -51.79 -3.20 10.70
N THR A 90 -51.40 -2.01 10.25
CA THR A 90 -50.72 -1.80 8.98
C THR A 90 -49.21 -1.87 9.11
N ASP A 91 -48.67 -1.90 10.32
CA ASP A 91 -47.25 -1.88 10.64
C ASP A 91 -46.54 -0.68 9.97
N SER A 92 -47.15 0.50 10.06
CA SER A 92 -46.71 1.69 9.35
C SER A 92 -46.83 2.93 10.21
N ASP A 93 -45.98 3.90 9.91
CA ASP A 93 -45.99 5.20 10.53
C ASP A 93 -46.89 6.16 9.74
N TYR A 94 -47.59 7.00 10.49
CA TYR A 94 -48.48 8.02 9.94
C TYR A 94 -48.21 9.37 10.59
N LEU A 95 -48.28 10.40 9.77
CA LEU A 95 -48.11 11.80 10.17
C LEU A 95 -49.33 12.59 9.70
N ILE A 96 -49.90 13.45 10.56
CA ILE A 96 -50.76 14.55 10.15
C ILE A 96 -50.02 15.84 10.46
N TYR A 97 -49.90 16.73 9.47
CA TYR A 97 -49.18 17.99 9.57
C TYR A 97 -49.98 19.12 8.87
N ASN A 98 -49.80 20.34 9.34
CA ASN A 98 -50.38 21.53 8.71
C ASN A 98 -49.27 22.39 8.09
N ARG A 99 -49.32 22.63 6.77
CA ARG A 99 -48.38 23.49 6.05
C ARG A 99 -49.15 24.37 5.08
N GLU A 100 -48.90 25.68 5.09
CA GLU A 100 -49.52 26.67 4.19
C GLU A 100 -51.05 26.54 4.14
N ASP A 101 -51.69 26.49 5.31
CA ASP A 101 -53.14 26.32 5.49
C ASP A 101 -53.74 25.02 4.92
N THR A 102 -52.90 24.07 4.48
CA THR A 102 -53.31 22.76 3.98
C THR A 102 -52.96 21.67 4.98
N MET A 103 -53.96 20.89 5.41
CA MET A 103 -53.74 19.76 6.31
C MET A 103 -53.43 18.49 5.52
N GLY A 104 -52.16 18.08 5.54
CA GLY A 104 -51.68 16.88 4.90
C GLY A 104 -51.63 15.70 5.87
N ARG A 105 -51.91 14.50 5.36
CA ARG A 105 -51.54 13.24 6.00
C ARG A 105 -50.50 12.53 5.17
N VAL A 106 -49.42 12.08 5.82
CA VAL A 106 -48.39 11.23 5.22
C VAL A 106 -48.52 9.81 5.75
N HIS A 107 -48.31 8.86 4.85
CA HIS A 107 -48.02 7.46 5.16
C HIS A 107 -46.55 7.17 4.85
N GLU A 108 -45.78 6.72 5.84
CA GLU A 108 -44.32 6.58 5.75
C GLU A 108 -43.81 5.34 6.53
N GLN A 109 -42.50 5.11 6.52
CA GLN A 109 -41.86 3.91 7.05
C GLN A 109 -40.57 4.14 7.88
N ILE A 110 -40.20 5.37 8.20
CA ILE A 110 -38.98 5.78 8.90
C ILE A 110 -38.75 4.95 10.16
N GLY A 111 -39.76 4.82 11.04
CA GLY A 111 -39.63 4.09 12.30
C GLY A 111 -39.66 2.56 12.16
N VAL A 112 -40.22 2.04 11.06
CA VAL A 112 -40.46 0.61 10.84
C VAL A 112 -39.54 -0.04 9.79
N LYS A 113 -38.76 0.75 9.04
CA LYS A 113 -37.92 0.30 7.90
C LYS A 113 -36.97 -0.81 8.32
N GLU A 114 -36.23 -0.61 9.41
CA GLU A 114 -35.28 -1.60 9.95
C GLU A 114 -35.95 -2.91 10.38
N ALA A 115 -37.12 -2.83 11.02
CA ALA A 115 -37.88 -4.02 11.42
C ALA A 115 -38.36 -4.83 10.20
N ARG A 116 -38.75 -4.14 9.12
CA ARG A 116 -39.14 -4.77 7.84
C ARG A 116 -37.96 -5.41 7.13
N ILE A 117 -36.80 -4.76 7.08
CA ILE A 117 -35.56 -5.31 6.52
C ILE A 117 -35.22 -6.63 7.24
N LYS A 118 -35.21 -6.63 8.58
CA LYS A 118 -34.98 -7.84 9.38
C LYS A 118 -35.99 -8.95 9.09
N LYS A 119 -37.25 -8.59 8.86
CA LYS A 119 -38.29 -9.56 8.48
C LYS A 119 -38.04 -10.17 7.11
N TYR A 120 -37.61 -9.40 6.12
CA TYR A 120 -37.28 -9.92 4.80
C TYR A 120 -36.06 -10.84 4.83
N GLN A 121 -35.04 -10.48 5.63
CA GLN A 121 -33.89 -11.35 5.91
C GLN A 121 -34.32 -12.68 6.55
N ALA A 122 -35.20 -12.65 7.56
CA ALA A 122 -35.72 -13.85 8.21
C ALA A 122 -36.54 -14.76 7.28
N LEU A 123 -37.06 -14.22 6.17
CA LEU A 123 -37.78 -14.97 5.14
C LEU A 123 -36.86 -15.48 4.01
N ASN A 124 -35.54 -15.32 4.14
CA ASN A 124 -34.53 -15.74 3.17
C ASN A 124 -34.68 -15.09 1.78
N PHE A 125 -35.15 -13.84 1.73
CA PHE A 125 -35.16 -13.07 0.49
C PHE A 125 -33.74 -12.64 0.09
N GLY A 126 -33.52 -12.43 -1.22
CA GLY A 126 -32.20 -12.15 -1.80
C GLY A 126 -31.57 -10.81 -1.40
N GLY A 127 -32.37 -9.89 -0.87
CA GLY A 127 -31.92 -8.59 -0.39
C GLY A 127 -33.03 -7.57 -0.34
N ILE A 128 -32.65 -6.29 -0.26
CA ILE A 128 -33.56 -5.14 -0.32
C ILE A 128 -33.13 -4.14 -1.39
N SER A 129 -34.09 -3.42 -1.94
CA SER A 129 -33.87 -2.31 -2.87
C SER A 129 -34.50 -1.06 -2.27
N ASN A 130 -33.72 -0.01 -2.05
CA ASN A 130 -34.22 1.24 -1.50
C ASN A 130 -34.67 2.19 -2.62
N TRP A 131 -35.83 2.80 -2.45
CA TRP A 131 -36.31 3.89 -3.31
C TRP A 131 -36.56 5.13 -2.46
N ALA A 132 -35.72 6.16 -2.52
CA ALA A 132 -34.40 6.24 -3.13
C ALA A 132 -33.45 6.94 -2.15
N ILE A 133 -32.15 6.92 -2.46
CA ILE A 133 -31.12 7.36 -1.52
C ILE A 133 -31.21 8.87 -1.22
N ASP A 134 -31.55 9.68 -2.22
CA ASP A 134 -31.76 11.13 -2.17
C ASP A 134 -32.96 11.56 -1.31
N LEU A 135 -33.82 10.61 -0.92
CA LEU A 135 -35.03 10.89 -0.17
C LEU A 135 -34.87 10.62 1.33
N GLU A 136 -33.81 9.90 1.72
CA GLU A 136 -33.68 9.31 3.05
C GLU A 136 -33.41 10.34 4.14
N GLU A 137 -32.48 11.25 3.85
CA GLU A 137 -32.00 12.30 4.73
C GLU A 137 -31.49 13.46 3.86
N TRP A 138 -31.27 14.64 4.44
CA TRP A 138 -30.71 15.75 3.68
C TRP A 138 -29.27 15.47 3.30
N TRP A 139 -29.01 15.48 2.00
CA TRP A 139 -27.66 15.44 1.46
C TRP A 139 -27.25 16.88 1.23
N VAL A 140 -26.20 17.34 1.90
CA VAL A 140 -25.61 18.64 1.57
C VAL A 140 -25.05 18.50 0.16
N ASP A 141 -25.66 19.21 -0.79
CA ASP A 141 -25.26 19.20 -2.19
C ASP A 141 -23.81 19.69 -2.28
N MET A 142 -22.89 18.78 -2.60
CA MET A 142 -21.44 19.10 -2.67
C MET A 142 -21.06 19.73 -4.02
N TYR A 143 -22.03 19.95 -4.92
CA TYR A 143 -21.81 20.52 -6.24
C TYR A 143 -22.98 21.41 -6.68
N ASP A 144 -22.75 22.73 -6.60
CA ASP A 144 -23.53 23.77 -7.27
C ASP A 144 -23.40 23.60 -8.80
N LEU A 145 -24.34 22.86 -9.41
CA LEU A 145 -24.39 22.63 -10.86
C LEU A 145 -25.07 23.77 -11.63
N ASP A 146 -25.69 24.71 -10.93
CA ASP A 146 -26.44 25.81 -11.54
C ASP A 146 -25.84 27.14 -11.07
N GLY A 147 -24.63 27.44 -11.57
CA GLY A 147 -23.79 28.58 -11.19
C GLY A 147 -24.50 29.94 -11.08
N THR A 148 -25.22 30.13 -9.98
CA THR A 148 -25.86 31.37 -9.57
C THR A 148 -25.37 31.69 -8.17
N GLU A 149 -24.75 32.85 -8.07
CA GLU A 149 -24.00 33.31 -6.90
C GLU A 149 -24.80 33.24 -5.59
N LYS A 150 -24.17 32.61 -4.60
CA LYS A 150 -24.18 32.89 -3.15
C LYS A 150 -25.44 33.53 -2.55
N GLU A 151 -26.19 32.73 -1.78
CA GLU A 151 -26.78 33.21 -0.53
C GLU A 151 -26.07 32.55 0.66
N ASP A 152 -25.40 33.41 1.45
CA ASP A 152 -24.71 33.24 2.74
C ASP A 152 -24.87 31.88 3.46
N THR A 153 -23.86 31.00 3.30
CA THR A 153 -23.61 29.81 4.16
C THR A 153 -22.55 30.10 5.24
N ASP A 154 -22.52 31.32 5.76
CA ASP A 154 -21.53 31.85 6.72
C ASP A 154 -21.46 31.10 8.09
N GLY A 155 -22.09 29.94 8.24
CA GLY A 155 -21.97 29.06 9.40
C GLY A 155 -21.84 27.56 9.12
N LEU A 156 -21.82 27.12 7.85
CA LEU A 156 -21.67 25.71 7.46
C LEU A 156 -20.31 25.39 6.83
N ASP A 157 -19.65 26.39 6.22
CA ASP A 157 -18.29 26.27 5.67
C ASP A 157 -17.23 25.99 6.76
N GLU A 158 -17.51 26.36 8.02
CA GLU A 158 -16.64 26.03 9.15
C GLU A 158 -16.78 24.57 9.63
N LEU A 159 -17.82 23.83 9.18
CA LEU A 159 -18.13 22.48 9.69
C LEU A 159 -17.69 21.35 8.75
N PHE A 160 -17.46 21.62 7.46
CA PHE A 160 -17.05 20.62 6.47
C PHE A 160 -15.94 21.14 5.55
N ASP A 161 -14.69 20.75 5.79
CA ASP A 161 -13.56 21.02 4.89
C ASP A 161 -13.80 20.35 3.52
N THR A 162 -13.97 21.13 2.45
CA THR A 162 -14.33 20.67 1.10
C THR A 162 -13.19 19.96 0.36
N CYS A 163 -12.02 19.86 0.99
CA CYS A 163 -10.80 19.26 0.45
C CYS A 163 -10.42 19.83 -0.94
N GLU A 164 -10.46 21.15 -1.11
CA GLU A 164 -10.21 21.85 -2.39
C GLU A 164 -8.73 21.93 -2.81
N GLY A 165 -7.80 21.55 -1.93
CA GLY A 165 -6.37 21.53 -2.21
C GLY A 165 -6.00 20.55 -3.33
N THR A 166 -4.90 20.83 -4.02
CA THR A 166 -4.28 19.90 -4.97
C THR A 166 -2.78 19.90 -4.73
N TYR A 167 -2.20 18.71 -4.62
CA TYR A 167 -0.80 18.51 -4.27
C TYR A 167 -0.17 17.49 -5.21
N GLU A 168 1.08 17.74 -5.61
CA GLU A 168 1.82 16.84 -6.51
C GLU A 168 2.62 15.80 -5.72
N THR A 169 3.15 16.20 -4.55
CA THR A 169 3.95 15.33 -3.69
C THR A 169 3.37 15.23 -2.28
N LEU A 170 3.79 14.20 -1.53
CA LEU A 170 3.37 14.01 -0.14
C LEU A 170 3.90 15.14 0.76
N GLU A 171 5.07 15.68 0.42
CA GLU A 171 5.71 16.80 1.12
C GLU A 171 4.93 18.10 1.04
N ASP A 172 4.14 18.29 -0.03
CA ASP A 172 3.35 19.50 -0.24
C ASP A 172 2.05 19.50 0.57
N ILE A 173 1.64 18.35 1.12
CA ILE A 173 0.39 18.19 1.86
C ILE A 173 0.52 18.85 3.25
N PRO A 174 -0.36 19.81 3.60
CA PRO A 174 -0.39 20.43 4.93
C PRO A 174 -0.67 19.42 6.04
N GLN A 175 -0.16 19.71 7.25
CA GLN A 175 -0.27 18.80 8.38
C GLN A 175 -1.49 19.06 9.30
N ASP A 176 -2.19 20.18 9.14
CA ASP A 176 -3.35 20.57 9.96
C ASP A 176 -4.67 20.40 9.21
N LEU A 177 -4.90 19.20 8.67
CA LEU A 177 -6.07 18.88 7.85
C LEU A 177 -7.10 18.07 8.63
N ASP A 178 -8.36 18.09 8.19
CA ASP A 178 -9.30 17.04 8.58
C ASP A 178 -8.83 15.67 8.06
N SER A 179 -9.08 14.61 8.84
CA SER A 179 -8.67 13.25 8.51
C SER A 179 -9.17 12.74 7.15
N ARG A 180 -10.35 13.18 6.70
CA ARG A 180 -10.89 12.88 5.37
C ARG A 180 -10.06 13.55 4.29
N CYS A 181 -9.75 14.83 4.43
CA CYS A 181 -8.97 15.59 3.45
C CYS A 181 -7.51 15.14 3.39
N ALA A 182 -6.90 14.87 4.54
CA ALA A 182 -5.58 14.24 4.62
C ALA A 182 -5.52 12.95 3.79
N SER A 183 -6.49 12.04 4.01
CA SER A 183 -6.60 10.79 3.26
C SER A 183 -6.84 11.02 1.77
N PHE A 184 -7.77 11.90 1.42
CA PHE A 184 -8.07 12.25 0.03
C PHE A 184 -6.84 12.75 -0.74
N TYR A 185 -6.07 13.67 -0.15
CA TYR A 185 -4.87 14.20 -0.78
C TYR A 185 -3.77 13.14 -0.90
N ILE A 186 -3.55 12.33 0.15
CA ILE A 186 -2.59 11.21 0.08
C ILE A 186 -2.97 10.26 -1.04
N LEU A 187 -4.23 9.82 -1.11
CA LEU A 187 -4.70 8.90 -2.14
C LEU A 187 -4.57 9.48 -3.55
N THR A 188 -4.81 10.78 -3.72
CA THR A 188 -4.65 11.47 -5.01
C THR A 188 -3.19 11.52 -5.44
N VAL A 189 -2.27 11.83 -4.53
CA VAL A 189 -0.82 11.79 -4.78
C VAL A 189 -0.38 10.36 -5.12
N LEU A 190 -0.82 9.36 -4.37
CA LEU A 190 -0.53 7.95 -4.63
C LEU A 190 -1.07 7.49 -6.00
N SER A 191 -2.23 7.98 -6.43
CA SER A 191 -2.79 7.72 -7.77
C SER A 191 -1.87 8.20 -8.88
N SER A 192 -1.38 9.43 -8.72
CA SER A 192 -0.46 10.06 -9.67
C SER A 192 0.86 9.31 -9.70
N GLN A 193 1.44 9.02 -8.54
CA GLN A 193 2.68 8.25 -8.40
C GLN A 193 2.57 6.85 -9.01
N LEU A 194 1.47 6.13 -8.76
CA LEU A 194 1.23 4.82 -9.36
C LEU A 194 1.19 4.89 -10.89
N SER A 195 0.49 5.89 -11.44
CA SER A 195 0.38 6.09 -12.88
C SER A 195 1.74 6.40 -13.52
N LEU A 196 2.51 7.32 -12.91
CA LEU A 196 3.86 7.69 -13.35
C LEU A 196 4.83 6.52 -13.23
N ALA A 197 4.73 5.72 -12.16
CA ALA A 197 5.54 4.52 -11.96
C ALA A 197 5.28 3.49 -13.07
N VAL A 198 4.02 3.19 -13.37
CA VAL A 198 3.67 2.25 -14.45
C VAL A 198 4.18 2.73 -15.82
N GLU A 199 4.14 4.04 -16.08
CA GLU A 199 4.69 4.63 -17.32
C GLU A 199 6.22 4.56 -17.37
N ALA A 200 6.90 4.98 -16.29
CA ALA A 200 8.35 4.91 -16.15
C ALA A 200 8.87 3.47 -16.29
N TYR A 201 8.10 2.49 -15.79
CA TYR A 201 8.43 1.09 -15.99
C TYR A 201 8.45 0.68 -17.47
N LYS A 202 7.43 1.09 -18.24
CA LYS A 202 7.36 0.78 -19.67
C LYS A 202 8.61 1.30 -20.39
N GLU A 203 8.98 2.55 -20.14
CA GLU A 203 10.18 3.17 -20.72
C GLU A 203 11.47 2.46 -20.30
N VAL A 204 11.66 2.22 -19.00
CA VAL A 204 12.90 1.63 -18.50
C VAL A 204 13.04 0.16 -18.92
N SER A 205 11.93 -0.57 -19.05
CA SER A 205 11.92 -1.98 -19.45
C SER A 205 12.41 -2.19 -20.89
N GLU A 206 12.31 -1.18 -21.76
CA GLU A 206 12.74 -1.28 -23.15
C GLU A 206 14.25 -1.53 -23.26
N GLY A 207 14.60 -2.68 -23.84
CA GLY A 207 16.01 -3.08 -24.02
C GLY A 207 16.74 -3.45 -22.72
N TYR A 208 16.03 -3.50 -21.58
CA TYR A 208 16.60 -3.83 -20.28
C TYR A 208 17.32 -5.18 -20.28
N ASP A 209 16.67 -6.25 -20.77
CA ASP A 209 17.22 -7.61 -20.72
C ASP A 209 18.60 -7.74 -21.39
N LYS A 210 18.86 -6.91 -22.40
CA LYS A 210 20.16 -6.86 -23.06
C LYS A 210 21.21 -6.17 -22.20
N LYS A 211 20.85 -5.11 -21.47
CA LYS A 211 21.75 -4.38 -20.56
C LYS A 211 21.97 -5.17 -19.27
N PHE A 212 20.96 -5.87 -18.79
CA PHE A 212 21.04 -6.76 -17.64
C PHE A 212 22.13 -7.83 -17.80
N LYS A 213 22.32 -8.40 -18.99
CA LYS A 213 23.42 -9.35 -19.23
C LYS A 213 24.81 -8.78 -18.95
N TRP A 214 25.05 -7.51 -19.32
CA TRP A 214 26.31 -6.83 -19.04
C TRP A 214 26.44 -6.50 -17.55
N TYR A 215 25.34 -6.14 -16.90
CA TYR A 215 25.30 -5.99 -15.44
C TYR A 215 25.65 -7.30 -14.72
N VAL A 216 25.12 -8.44 -15.18
CA VAL A 216 25.41 -9.76 -14.62
C VAL A 216 26.90 -10.10 -14.75
N GLU A 217 27.50 -9.85 -15.91
CA GLU A 217 28.95 -10.02 -16.12
C GLU A 217 29.75 -9.12 -15.17
N TRP A 218 29.34 -7.86 -15.06
CA TRP A 218 29.97 -6.90 -14.18
C TRP A 218 29.93 -7.34 -12.70
N VAL A 219 28.77 -7.77 -12.19
CA VAL A 219 28.64 -8.34 -10.83
C VAL A 219 29.57 -9.54 -10.67
N LYS A 220 29.52 -10.49 -11.61
CA LYS A 220 30.32 -11.71 -11.54
C LYS A 220 31.82 -11.44 -11.49
N ASP A 221 32.29 -10.42 -12.18
CA ASP A 221 33.71 -10.06 -12.21
C ASP A 221 34.13 -9.28 -10.95
N GLY A 222 33.23 -8.46 -10.38
CA GLY A 222 33.46 -7.66 -9.16
C GLY A 222 33.54 -8.46 -7.86
N ILE A 223 32.93 -9.65 -7.76
CA ILE A 223 32.84 -10.42 -6.50
C ILE A 223 34.19 -10.62 -5.81
N ASN A 224 35.28 -10.86 -6.54
CA ASN A 224 36.58 -11.08 -5.90
C ASN A 224 37.17 -9.79 -5.31
N ASP A 225 36.89 -8.64 -5.92
CA ASP A 225 37.34 -7.34 -5.42
C ASP A 225 36.51 -6.95 -4.19
N ASP A 226 35.21 -7.21 -4.20
CA ASP A 226 34.32 -7.04 -3.04
C ASP A 226 34.73 -7.95 -1.87
N LEU A 227 35.05 -9.22 -2.13
CA LEU A 227 35.56 -10.14 -1.11
C LEU A 227 36.93 -9.68 -0.56
N LEU A 228 37.76 -9.06 -1.39
CA LEU A 228 39.03 -8.50 -0.94
C LEU A 228 38.82 -7.30 -0.03
N ASP A 229 37.93 -6.38 -0.39
CA ASP A 229 37.55 -5.22 0.43
C ASP A 229 36.94 -5.67 1.77
N PHE A 230 36.00 -6.61 1.73
CA PHE A 230 35.34 -7.16 2.91
C PHE A 230 36.31 -7.79 3.93
N MET A 231 37.40 -8.38 3.44
CA MET A 231 38.34 -9.15 4.26
C MET A 231 39.61 -8.40 4.67
N THR A 232 40.01 -7.34 3.97
CA THR A 232 41.32 -6.71 4.20
C THR A 232 41.20 -5.40 4.96
N GLY A 233 42.31 -4.95 5.57
CA GLY A 233 42.33 -3.72 6.37
C GLY A 233 41.37 -3.77 7.55
N SER A 234 40.47 -2.79 7.65
CA SER A 234 39.39 -2.74 8.64
C SER A 234 38.09 -3.40 8.17
N GLY A 235 38.16 -4.21 7.10
CA GLY A 235 37.01 -4.91 6.52
C GLY A 235 36.22 -5.71 7.54
N GLU A 236 34.91 -5.69 7.41
CA GLU A 236 33.97 -6.26 8.38
C GLU A 236 34.10 -7.78 8.51
N GLY A 237 34.50 -8.49 7.45
CA GLY A 237 34.73 -9.94 7.46
C GLY A 237 35.72 -10.40 8.53
N ASN A 238 36.67 -9.54 8.90
CA ASN A 238 37.64 -9.83 9.96
C ASN A 238 37.00 -10.03 11.35
N LYS A 239 35.81 -9.48 11.61
CA LYS A 239 35.09 -9.65 12.88
C LYS A 239 34.68 -11.12 13.13
N TYR A 240 34.58 -11.92 12.06
CA TYR A 240 34.07 -13.29 12.10
C TYR A 240 35.16 -14.36 11.93
N MET A 241 36.42 -13.94 11.90
CA MET A 241 37.57 -14.78 11.55
C MET A 241 38.66 -14.70 12.62
N ASP A 242 39.33 -15.83 12.84
CA ASP A 242 40.64 -15.87 13.48
C ASP A 242 41.73 -15.98 12.42
N CYS A 243 42.86 -15.33 12.66
CA CYS A 243 43.98 -15.24 11.74
C CYS A 243 45.24 -15.81 12.39
N LYS A 244 46.04 -16.52 11.60
CA LYS A 244 47.46 -16.77 11.87
C LYS A 244 48.28 -16.02 10.84
N TRP A 245 49.26 -15.24 11.27
CA TRP A 245 50.06 -14.42 10.37
C TRP A 245 51.56 -14.60 10.60
N GLU A 246 52.32 -14.46 9.52
CA GLU A 246 53.76 -14.65 9.50
C GLU A 246 54.41 -13.73 8.46
N SER A 247 55.53 -13.11 8.84
CA SER A 247 56.46 -12.37 8.00
C SER A 247 57.89 -12.60 8.49
N GLU A 248 58.89 -12.05 7.81
CA GLU A 248 60.30 -12.13 8.26
C GLU A 248 60.54 -11.57 9.68
N VAL A 249 59.69 -10.64 10.14
CA VAL A 249 59.91 -9.89 11.39
C VAL A 249 58.77 -10.01 12.41
N SER A 250 57.71 -10.77 12.08
CA SER A 250 56.54 -10.90 12.94
C SER A 250 55.78 -12.19 12.67
N GLU A 251 55.43 -12.90 13.74
CA GLU A 251 54.49 -14.02 13.71
C GLU A 251 53.45 -13.84 14.81
N GLY A 252 52.26 -14.42 14.63
CA GLY A 252 51.22 -14.38 15.64
C GLY A 252 49.95 -15.12 15.23
N SER A 253 49.04 -15.27 16.18
CA SER A 253 47.72 -15.87 15.97
C SER A 253 46.70 -15.28 16.93
N GLY A 254 45.47 -15.09 16.48
CA GLY A 254 44.36 -14.58 17.28
C GLY A 254 43.24 -14.03 16.40
N PRO A 255 42.30 -13.25 16.95
CA PRO A 255 41.26 -12.60 16.15
C PRO A 255 41.84 -11.76 15.02
N CYS A 256 41.28 -11.86 13.80
CA CYS A 256 41.79 -11.09 12.66
C CYS A 256 41.71 -9.57 12.89
N THR A 257 40.74 -9.10 13.67
CA THR A 257 40.60 -7.69 14.07
C THR A 257 41.78 -7.15 14.90
N GLU A 258 42.55 -8.03 15.53
CA GLU A 258 43.70 -7.67 16.36
C GLU A 258 45.04 -7.98 15.65
N MET A 259 44.98 -8.44 14.39
CA MET A 259 46.15 -8.82 13.62
C MET A 259 47.13 -7.65 13.47
N LYS A 260 48.39 -7.91 13.78
CA LYS A 260 49.49 -6.94 13.65
C LYS A 260 50.60 -7.54 12.78
N LEU A 261 50.36 -7.56 11.48
CA LEU A 261 51.37 -7.99 10.51
C LEU A 261 52.40 -6.88 10.31
N ARG A 262 53.55 -6.98 10.98
CA ARG A 262 54.68 -6.05 10.77
C ARG A 262 55.56 -6.55 9.63
N VAL A 263 56.08 -5.62 8.84
CA VAL A 263 56.92 -5.90 7.67
C VAL A 263 58.14 -4.97 7.71
N ASP A 264 59.29 -5.43 7.24
CA ASP A 264 60.42 -4.52 6.97
C ASP A 264 60.07 -3.66 5.74
N PRO A 265 59.97 -2.33 5.86
CA PRO A 265 59.64 -1.46 4.74
C PRO A 265 60.62 -1.55 3.57
N SER A 266 61.88 -1.96 3.83
CA SER A 266 62.93 -2.06 2.82
C SER A 266 62.96 -3.43 2.13
N ASN A 267 62.46 -4.48 2.81
CA ASN A 267 62.39 -5.84 2.30
C ASN A 267 61.12 -6.55 2.84
N PRO A 268 59.92 -6.25 2.31
CA PRO A 268 58.67 -6.79 2.84
C PRO A 268 58.55 -8.32 2.76
N GLY A 269 59.25 -8.95 1.82
CA GLY A 269 59.32 -10.40 1.72
C GLY A 269 57.99 -11.08 1.35
N ALA A 270 57.93 -12.38 1.59
CA ALA A 270 56.69 -13.15 1.58
C ALA A 270 56.00 -12.98 2.94
N ARG A 271 54.70 -12.66 2.91
CA ARG A 271 53.85 -12.59 4.10
C ARG A 271 52.75 -13.63 3.98
N TYR A 272 52.41 -14.29 5.07
CA TYR A 272 51.35 -15.30 5.11
C TYR A 272 50.29 -14.87 6.09
N ILE A 273 49.03 -14.99 5.69
CA ILE A 273 47.86 -14.79 6.54
C ILE A 273 46.93 -15.97 6.28
N GLU A 274 46.66 -16.76 7.31
CA GLU A 274 45.78 -17.93 7.25
C GLU A 274 44.51 -17.63 8.04
N TYR A 275 43.36 -17.71 7.35
CA TYR A 275 42.06 -17.42 7.94
C TYR A 275 41.39 -18.70 8.44
N THR A 276 40.79 -18.62 9.61
CA THR A 276 39.93 -19.65 10.18
C THR A 276 38.59 -19.02 10.51
N LEU A 277 37.53 -19.53 9.88
CA LEU A 277 36.18 -19.02 10.08
C LEU A 277 35.70 -19.41 11.49
N ARG A 278 35.36 -18.40 12.29
CA ARG A 278 34.93 -18.56 13.69
C ARG A 278 33.42 -18.51 13.83
N ASP A 279 32.78 -17.63 13.07
CA ASP A 279 31.32 -17.46 13.03
C ASP A 279 30.87 -17.42 11.56
N GLU A 280 30.53 -18.59 11.03
CA GLU A 280 30.15 -18.74 9.62
C GLU A 280 28.84 -18.02 9.29
N ASP A 281 27.83 -18.16 10.15
CA ASP A 281 26.52 -17.54 9.92
C ASP A 281 26.63 -16.02 10.02
N GLY A 282 27.35 -15.49 11.01
CA GLY A 282 27.64 -14.07 11.14
C GLY A 282 28.44 -13.50 9.96
N PHE A 283 29.40 -14.27 9.45
CA PHE A 283 30.21 -13.88 8.28
C PHE A 283 29.36 -13.70 7.03
N TYR A 284 28.59 -14.73 6.66
CA TYR A 284 27.74 -14.66 5.47
C TYR A 284 26.60 -13.67 5.64
N LYS A 285 26.11 -13.49 6.88
CA LYS A 285 25.15 -12.43 7.23
C LYS A 285 25.68 -11.04 6.90
N ALA A 286 26.90 -10.74 7.35
CA ALA A 286 27.53 -9.46 7.09
C ALA A 286 27.90 -9.28 5.61
N LEU A 287 28.45 -10.31 4.97
CA LEU A 287 28.84 -10.29 3.55
C LEU A 287 27.64 -10.01 2.63
N GLN A 288 26.50 -10.65 2.92
CA GLN A 288 25.26 -10.40 2.20
C GLN A 288 24.72 -9.00 2.47
N ALA A 289 24.80 -8.51 3.71
CA ALA A 289 24.32 -7.17 4.05
C ALA A 289 25.17 -6.05 3.41
N SER A 290 26.49 -6.19 3.35
CA SER A 290 27.37 -5.12 2.87
C SER A 290 27.64 -5.19 1.36
N HIS A 291 27.73 -6.39 0.76
CA HIS A 291 28.11 -6.57 -0.64
C HIS A 291 27.10 -7.39 -1.47
N ASN A 292 26.01 -7.87 -0.87
CA ASN A 292 24.99 -8.71 -1.53
C ASN A 292 25.57 -9.95 -2.23
N ILE A 293 26.59 -10.57 -1.64
CA ILE A 293 27.19 -11.81 -2.12
C ILE A 293 26.58 -12.98 -1.35
N GLU A 294 25.99 -13.93 -2.08
CA GLU A 294 25.39 -15.12 -1.49
C GLU A 294 26.43 -16.15 -1.07
N ARG A 295 26.10 -16.93 -0.03
CA ARG A 295 26.97 -18.00 0.50
C ARG A 295 27.48 -18.95 -0.58
N ASP A 296 26.59 -19.36 -1.49
CA ASP A 296 26.89 -20.33 -2.54
C ASP A 296 27.76 -19.75 -3.67
N TRP A 297 27.99 -18.43 -3.69
CA TRP A 297 28.91 -17.77 -4.64
C TRP A 297 30.35 -17.79 -4.15
N VAL A 298 30.59 -18.19 -2.90
CA VAL A 298 31.88 -18.14 -2.23
C VAL A 298 32.47 -19.53 -2.05
N THR A 299 33.75 -19.67 -2.35
CA THR A 299 34.61 -20.80 -1.99
C THR A 299 35.80 -20.28 -1.23
N PHE A 300 36.45 -21.12 -0.42
CA PHE A 300 37.71 -20.76 0.22
C PHE A 300 38.88 -21.43 -0.51
N GLU A 301 39.88 -20.63 -0.89
CA GLU A 301 41.11 -21.13 -1.52
C GLU A 301 42.33 -20.26 -1.16
N ASP A 302 43.53 -20.77 -1.45
CA ASP A 302 44.76 -20.01 -1.26
C ASP A 302 44.94 -19.00 -2.39
N TYR A 303 45.19 -17.75 -2.03
CA TYR A 303 45.26 -16.61 -2.96
C TYR A 303 46.50 -15.74 -2.67
N ALA A 304 47.31 -15.50 -3.70
CA ALA A 304 48.51 -14.68 -3.60
C ALA A 304 48.31 -13.32 -4.27
N VAL A 305 48.49 -12.24 -3.53
CA VAL A 305 48.55 -10.86 -4.05
C VAL A 305 50.00 -10.41 -4.09
N ARG A 306 50.51 -10.07 -5.28
CA ARG A 306 51.88 -9.54 -5.42
C ARG A 306 51.91 -8.06 -5.10
N ASP A 307 53.01 -7.62 -4.51
CA ASP A 307 53.24 -6.19 -4.31
C ASP A 307 53.39 -5.47 -5.67
N PRO A 308 52.91 -4.22 -5.77
CA PRO A 308 53.14 -3.42 -6.96
C PRO A 308 54.63 -3.17 -7.17
N CYS A 309 55.07 -3.14 -8.43
CA CYS A 309 56.46 -2.83 -8.74
C CYS A 309 56.78 -1.40 -8.30
N THR A 310 57.91 -1.22 -7.62
CA THR A 310 58.38 0.12 -7.25
C THR A 310 59.16 0.72 -8.42
N CYS A 311 58.74 1.90 -8.86
CA CYS A 311 59.38 2.65 -9.96
C CYS A 311 59.94 3.98 -9.41
N PRO A 312 61.22 4.30 -9.61
CA PRO A 312 61.78 5.57 -9.17
C PRO A 312 61.11 6.78 -9.87
N PRO A 313 60.84 7.89 -9.16
CA PRO A 313 60.31 9.10 -9.79
C PRO A 313 61.27 9.63 -10.87
N GLY A 314 60.77 9.82 -12.10
CA GLY A 314 61.54 10.38 -13.22
C GLY A 314 62.28 9.36 -14.10
N GLY A 315 62.20 8.06 -13.80
CA GLY A 315 62.75 7.02 -14.68
C GLY A 315 61.79 6.72 -15.83
N GLY A 316 62.09 7.19 -17.04
CA GLY A 316 61.32 6.85 -18.24
C GLY A 316 61.29 5.33 -18.46
N GLY A 317 60.21 4.68 -18.04
CA GLY A 317 59.70 3.37 -18.48
C GLY A 317 60.58 2.11 -18.40
N THR A 318 61.88 2.20 -18.14
CA THR A 318 62.80 1.12 -18.55
C THR A 318 63.40 0.30 -17.39
N PHE A 319 63.20 0.70 -16.12
CA PHE A 319 63.72 -0.05 -14.95
C PHE A 319 62.80 0.06 -13.71
N CYS A 320 61.59 -0.51 -13.76
CA CYS A 320 60.82 -0.77 -12.54
C CYS A 320 61.36 -2.05 -11.87
N ARG A 321 61.65 -2.00 -10.57
CA ARG A 321 62.17 -3.15 -9.83
C ARG A 321 60.98 -3.94 -9.25
N CYS A 322 60.57 -4.98 -9.96
CA CYS A 322 59.55 -5.90 -9.48
C CYS A 322 60.22 -6.99 -8.64
N MET A 323 60.21 -6.84 -7.32
CA MET A 323 60.63 -7.92 -6.42
C MET A 323 59.50 -8.94 -6.29
N ASN A 324 59.82 -10.22 -6.04
CA ASN A 324 58.82 -11.29 -5.87
C ASN A 324 58.19 -11.27 -4.45
N TYR A 325 57.86 -10.08 -3.95
CA TYR A 325 57.14 -9.93 -2.68
C TYR A 325 55.65 -10.15 -2.89
N PHE A 326 55.02 -10.84 -1.96
CA PHE A 326 53.59 -11.10 -2.00
C PHE A 326 53.02 -11.27 -0.59
N VAL A 327 51.71 -11.12 -0.50
CA VAL A 327 50.90 -11.61 0.61
C VAL A 327 50.19 -12.87 0.13
N MET A 328 50.37 -13.97 0.85
CA MET A 328 49.69 -15.22 0.65
C MET A 328 48.56 -15.32 1.67
N TYR A 329 47.34 -15.22 1.18
CA TYR A 329 46.16 -15.48 1.96
C TYR A 329 45.82 -16.96 1.84
N LYS A 330 45.84 -17.69 2.94
CA LYS A 330 45.42 -19.09 3.00
C LYS A 330 43.99 -19.18 3.48
N ASN A 331 43.22 -20.10 2.87
CA ASN A 331 41.80 -20.27 3.17
C ASN A 331 41.04 -18.93 3.08
N PHE A 332 41.24 -18.20 1.98
CA PHE A 332 40.65 -16.89 1.74
C PHE A 332 39.34 -17.02 0.95
N PRO A 333 38.27 -16.27 1.28
CA PRO A 333 37.03 -16.33 0.53
C PRO A 333 37.22 -15.75 -0.88
N ARG A 334 36.77 -16.51 -1.87
CA ARG A 334 36.92 -16.24 -3.30
C ARG A 334 35.63 -16.59 -4.01
N ARG A 335 35.37 -15.94 -5.14
CA ARG A 335 34.26 -16.33 -6.01
C ARG A 335 34.44 -17.77 -6.48
N ILE A 336 33.36 -18.55 -6.53
CA ILE A 336 33.37 -19.86 -7.19
C ILE A 336 33.87 -19.76 -8.65
N LYS A 337 34.58 -20.81 -9.10
CA LYS A 337 35.19 -20.84 -10.45
C LYS A 337 34.14 -20.96 -11.56
N ASP A 338 33.08 -21.71 -11.29
CA ASP A 338 31.98 -21.90 -12.22
C ASP A 338 30.99 -20.72 -12.11
N ALA A 339 31.26 -19.66 -12.86
CA ALA A 339 30.43 -18.47 -12.88
C ALA A 339 29.01 -18.71 -13.41
N SER A 340 28.71 -19.88 -13.99
CA SER A 340 27.34 -20.24 -14.42
C SER A 340 26.41 -20.54 -13.25
N LYS A 341 26.97 -20.89 -12.08
CA LYS A 341 26.22 -21.14 -10.84
C LYS A 341 25.94 -19.88 -10.02
N ILE A 342 26.47 -18.73 -10.46
CA ILE A 342 26.18 -17.43 -9.86
C ILE A 342 24.95 -16.89 -10.58
N ASP A 343 23.82 -16.94 -9.90
CA ASP A 343 22.54 -16.45 -10.41
C ASP A 343 22.28 -15.05 -9.86
N VAL A 344 22.36 -14.04 -10.74
CA VAL A 344 22.15 -12.65 -10.35
C VAL A 344 20.66 -12.35 -10.54
N PRO A 345 19.92 -12.00 -9.47
CA PRO A 345 18.47 -11.86 -9.53
C PRO A 345 18.04 -10.71 -10.45
N ASN A 346 17.01 -10.93 -11.25
CA ASN A 346 16.47 -9.95 -12.19
C ASN A 346 15.20 -9.28 -11.62
N PRO A 347 15.28 -8.05 -11.10
CA PRO A 347 14.11 -7.38 -10.51
C PRO A 347 12.99 -7.11 -11.51
N LYS A 348 13.28 -7.10 -12.82
CA LYS A 348 12.25 -6.95 -13.86
C LYS A 348 11.23 -8.09 -13.84
N GLU A 349 11.63 -9.31 -13.51
CA GLU A 349 10.73 -10.46 -13.48
C GLU A 349 9.60 -10.27 -12.46
N LEU A 350 9.97 -9.76 -11.28
CA LEU A 350 9.02 -9.47 -10.21
C LEU A 350 8.01 -8.38 -10.61
N VAL A 351 8.50 -7.32 -11.26
CA VAL A 351 7.63 -6.22 -11.68
C VAL A 351 6.73 -6.65 -12.85
N ASP A 352 7.24 -7.42 -13.81
CA ASP A 352 6.45 -7.98 -14.90
C ASP A 352 5.26 -8.82 -14.39
N GLU A 353 5.47 -9.63 -13.35
CA GLU A 353 4.41 -10.43 -12.76
C GLU A 353 3.41 -9.58 -11.95
N ALA A 354 3.88 -8.53 -11.28
CA ALA A 354 3.05 -7.64 -10.48
C ALA A 354 2.28 -6.59 -11.30
N LEU A 355 2.75 -6.23 -12.49
CA LEU A 355 2.18 -5.16 -13.31
C LEU A 355 0.65 -5.27 -13.56
N PRO A 356 0.10 -6.44 -13.97
CA PRO A 356 -1.35 -6.56 -14.16
C PRO A 356 -2.15 -6.26 -12.89
N LYS A 357 -1.54 -6.52 -11.72
CA LYS A 357 -2.12 -6.23 -10.41
C LYS A 357 -2.07 -4.74 -10.07
N MET A 358 -1.13 -3.99 -10.64
CA MET A 358 -1.09 -2.54 -10.48
C MET A 358 -2.25 -1.84 -11.20
N ASP A 359 -2.73 -2.39 -12.32
CA ASP A 359 -3.95 -1.89 -12.98
C ASP A 359 -5.20 -2.11 -12.11
N GLU A 360 -5.31 -3.26 -11.45
CA GLU A 360 -6.39 -3.55 -10.50
C GLU A 360 -6.31 -2.63 -9.27
N LEU A 361 -5.10 -2.36 -8.78
CA LEU A 361 -4.84 -1.42 -7.68
C LEU A 361 -5.26 0.00 -8.07
N ALA A 362 -4.88 0.45 -9.27
CA ALA A 362 -5.25 1.76 -9.80
C ALA A 362 -6.77 1.91 -9.93
N GLN A 363 -7.48 0.87 -10.37
CA GLN A 363 -8.96 0.89 -10.40
C GLN A 363 -9.58 0.97 -9.01
N LEU A 364 -9.06 0.20 -8.04
CA LEU A 364 -9.55 0.26 -6.67
C LEU A 364 -9.30 1.66 -6.07
N LEU A 365 -8.15 2.24 -6.35
CA LEU A 365 -7.76 3.57 -5.89
C LEU A 365 -8.64 4.66 -6.54
N ALA A 366 -8.89 4.59 -7.85
CA ALA A 366 -9.81 5.46 -8.57
C ALA A 366 -11.26 5.35 -8.07
N TRP A 367 -11.68 4.18 -7.57
CA TRP A 367 -12.98 4.00 -6.92
C TRP A 367 -13.00 4.56 -5.48
N THR A 368 -11.88 4.49 -4.77
CA THR A 368 -11.80 4.87 -3.35
C THR A 368 -11.71 6.39 -3.16
N ILE A 369 -10.94 7.09 -4.01
CA ILE A 369 -10.77 8.55 -3.96
C ILE A 369 -12.11 9.31 -3.87
N PRO A 370 -13.09 9.10 -4.77
CA PRO A 370 -14.36 9.82 -4.70
C PRO A 370 -15.15 9.48 -3.42
N LEU A 371 -15.09 8.24 -2.93
CA LEU A 371 -15.79 7.85 -1.70
C LEU A 371 -15.18 8.49 -0.45
N VAL A 372 -13.84 8.62 -0.40
CA VAL A 372 -13.17 9.36 0.68
C VAL A 372 -13.52 10.85 0.57
N ARG A 373 -13.47 11.43 -0.62
CA ARG A 373 -13.82 12.85 -0.84
C ARG A 373 -15.24 13.16 -0.36
N MET A 374 -16.21 12.32 -0.75
CA MET A 374 -17.62 12.48 -0.38
C MET A 374 -17.91 12.10 1.09
N GLY A 375 -16.93 11.57 1.83
CA GLY A 375 -17.12 11.07 3.18
C GLY A 375 -18.05 9.86 3.28
N SER A 376 -18.26 9.14 2.19
CA SER A 376 -19.20 8.00 2.08
C SER A 376 -18.52 6.64 2.32
N LEU A 377 -17.22 6.63 2.61
CA LEU A 377 -16.47 5.41 2.84
C LEU A 377 -16.61 4.97 4.30
N ASP A 378 -17.33 3.87 4.56
CA ASP A 378 -17.51 3.29 5.91
C ASP A 378 -16.24 2.61 6.45
N VAL A 379 -15.18 3.38 6.69
CA VAL A 379 -13.91 2.96 7.29
C VAL A 379 -13.19 4.16 7.90
N SER A 380 -12.22 3.95 8.78
CA SER A 380 -11.30 5.02 9.19
C SER A 380 -10.59 5.58 7.95
N TYR A 381 -10.64 6.89 7.73
CA TYR A 381 -9.98 7.53 6.57
C TYR A 381 -8.46 7.28 6.54
N GLU A 382 -7.84 6.94 7.67
CA GLU A 382 -6.45 6.52 7.72
C GLU A 382 -6.19 5.19 7.01
N ASP A 383 -7.12 4.24 7.11
CA ASP A 383 -6.88 2.86 6.66
C ASP A 383 -6.61 2.78 5.13
N PRO A 384 -7.40 3.43 4.25
CA PRO A 384 -7.07 3.48 2.82
C PRO A 384 -5.70 4.13 2.55
N ALA A 385 -5.41 5.29 3.15
CA ALA A 385 -4.17 6.01 2.91
C ALA A 385 -2.94 5.17 3.28
N VAL A 386 -3.00 4.47 4.42
CA VAL A 386 -1.94 3.55 4.88
C VAL A 386 -1.89 2.28 4.03
N ALA A 387 -3.02 1.73 3.61
CA ALA A 387 -3.07 0.48 2.85
C ALA A 387 -2.50 0.65 1.43
N PHE A 388 -2.84 1.74 0.73
CA PHE A 388 -2.38 1.97 -0.64
C PHE A 388 -0.92 2.41 -0.73
N SER A 389 -0.32 2.94 0.33
CA SER A 389 1.02 3.54 0.27
C SER A 389 2.13 2.51 0.01
N MET A 390 2.16 1.37 0.72
CA MET A 390 3.26 0.41 0.55
C MET A 390 3.37 -0.18 -0.86
N PRO A 391 2.30 -0.67 -1.49
CA PRO A 391 2.41 -1.24 -2.83
C PRO A 391 2.89 -0.21 -3.87
N VAL A 392 2.47 1.05 -3.73
CA VAL A 392 2.90 2.15 -4.63
C VAL A 392 4.39 2.45 -4.43
N PHE A 393 4.83 2.65 -3.19
CA PHE A 393 6.25 2.95 -2.92
C PHE A 393 7.17 1.79 -3.28
N MET A 394 6.73 0.55 -3.09
CA MET A 394 7.51 -0.61 -3.53
C MET A 394 7.71 -0.63 -5.05
N LEU A 395 6.66 -0.31 -5.81
CA LEU A 395 6.76 -0.25 -7.27
C LEU A 395 7.76 0.82 -7.71
N GLU A 396 7.72 2.00 -7.10
CA GLU A 396 8.67 3.09 -7.37
C GLU A 396 10.12 2.68 -7.09
N ASP A 397 10.39 2.06 -5.94
CA ASP A 397 11.73 1.55 -5.59
C ASP A 397 12.22 0.49 -6.58
N ALA A 398 11.34 -0.43 -7.00
CA ALA A 398 11.67 -1.46 -7.97
C ALA A 398 12.04 -0.86 -9.34
N ILE A 399 11.31 0.15 -9.80
CA ILE A 399 11.59 0.86 -11.05
C ILE A 399 12.94 1.59 -10.98
N GLU A 400 13.23 2.26 -9.88
CA GLU A 400 14.52 2.95 -9.69
C GLU A 400 15.69 1.94 -9.68
N SER A 401 15.50 0.75 -9.08
CA SER A 401 16.49 -0.34 -9.16
C SER A 401 16.75 -0.77 -10.60
N ILE A 402 15.68 -1.04 -11.36
CA ILE A 402 15.75 -1.45 -12.77
C ILE A 402 16.45 -0.37 -13.60
N LYS A 403 16.18 0.90 -13.34
CA LYS A 403 16.84 2.03 -14.01
C LYS A 403 18.35 2.04 -13.77
N LYS A 404 18.79 1.93 -12.52
CA LYS A 404 20.23 1.92 -12.21
C LYS A 404 20.95 0.69 -12.75
N ILE A 405 20.32 -0.48 -12.67
CA ILE A 405 20.86 -1.71 -13.26
C ILE A 405 21.04 -1.56 -14.77
N LYS A 406 20.05 -0.97 -15.45
CA LYS A 406 20.14 -0.65 -16.89
C LYS A 406 21.35 0.23 -17.15
N GLU A 407 21.47 1.36 -16.45
CA GLU A 407 22.57 2.33 -16.58
C GLU A 407 23.95 1.69 -16.38
N ILE A 408 24.12 0.82 -15.38
CA ILE A 408 25.38 0.08 -15.16
C ILE A 408 25.67 -0.84 -16.35
N GLY A 409 24.67 -1.62 -16.77
CA GLY A 409 24.82 -2.50 -17.92
C GLY A 409 25.14 -1.75 -19.21
N GLU A 410 24.68 -0.49 -19.35
CA GLU A 410 25.08 0.37 -20.46
C GLU A 410 26.56 0.78 -20.36
N LYS A 411 27.00 1.24 -19.18
CA LYS A 411 28.39 1.65 -18.94
C LYS A 411 29.37 0.51 -19.10
N GLU A 412 29.07 -0.67 -18.56
CA GLU A 412 29.95 -1.83 -18.67
C GLU A 412 30.16 -2.22 -20.13
N LYS A 413 29.08 -2.23 -20.92
CA LYS A 413 29.14 -2.53 -22.35
C LYS A 413 30.06 -1.55 -23.11
N GLU A 414 30.07 -0.28 -22.74
CA GLU A 414 30.82 0.77 -23.45
C GLU A 414 32.27 0.89 -22.99
N GLU A 415 32.53 0.80 -21.69
CA GLU A 415 33.83 1.15 -21.12
C GLU A 415 34.69 -0.07 -20.77
N LYS A 416 34.12 -1.27 -20.53
CA LYS A 416 34.82 -2.45 -19.98
C LYS A 416 35.75 -2.09 -18.79
N LYS A 417 35.39 -1.07 -18.02
CA LYS A 417 36.21 -0.51 -16.95
C LYS A 417 35.44 -0.60 -15.64
N HIS A 418 35.84 -1.58 -14.84
CA HIS A 418 35.39 -1.79 -13.47
C HIS A 418 35.77 -0.65 -12.50
N GLU A 419 36.78 0.17 -12.85
CA GLU A 419 37.47 1.10 -11.94
C GLU A 419 36.68 2.34 -11.45
N ARG A 420 35.38 2.48 -11.74
CA ARG A 420 34.54 3.57 -11.19
C ARG A 420 33.19 3.12 -10.64
N VAL A 421 33.00 1.82 -10.39
CA VAL A 421 31.66 1.24 -10.18
C VAL A 421 31.41 0.73 -8.75
N LEU A 422 32.42 0.68 -7.86
CA LEU A 422 32.21 0.27 -6.46
C LEU A 422 31.19 1.17 -5.71
N GLN A 423 31.23 2.50 -5.90
CA GLN A 423 30.19 3.40 -5.37
C GLN A 423 28.80 3.13 -5.96
N ILE A 424 28.74 2.53 -7.15
CA ILE A 424 27.48 2.22 -7.83
C ILE A 424 26.91 0.87 -7.33
N LEU A 425 27.74 -0.08 -6.87
CA LEU A 425 27.30 -1.31 -6.17
C LEU A 425 26.50 -0.98 -4.92
N GLU A 426 27.06 -0.13 -4.05
CA GLU A 426 26.40 0.31 -2.81
C GLU A 426 25.03 0.93 -3.12
N ILE A 427 24.95 1.75 -4.18
CA ILE A 427 23.71 2.43 -4.57
C ILE A 427 22.66 1.46 -5.16
N VAL A 428 23.07 0.47 -5.97
CA VAL A 428 22.13 -0.50 -6.55
C VAL A 428 21.67 -1.53 -5.53
N PHE A 429 22.55 -1.97 -4.64
CA PHE A 429 22.18 -2.83 -3.53
C PHE A 429 21.37 -2.09 -2.47
N ALA A 430 21.57 -0.79 -2.26
CA ALA A 430 20.75 0.02 -1.34
C ALA A 430 19.30 0.28 -1.80
N ILE A 431 19.00 0.16 -3.10
CA ILE A 431 17.64 0.42 -3.66
C ILE A 431 16.83 -0.86 -3.77
N LEU A 432 17.49 -2.00 -3.94
CA LEU A 432 16.84 -3.25 -3.66
C LEU A 432 16.52 -3.27 -2.14
N PRO A 433 15.28 -3.51 -1.70
CA PRO A 433 14.84 -3.37 -0.30
C PRO A 433 15.43 -4.47 0.62
N PHE A 434 16.70 -4.85 0.44
CA PHE A 434 17.27 -6.10 0.94
C PHE A 434 18.40 -5.87 1.94
N VAL A 435 18.65 -4.61 2.34
CA VAL A 435 19.82 -4.23 3.14
C VAL A 435 19.42 -3.74 4.53
N ALA A 436 18.79 -4.60 5.34
CA ALA A 436 18.89 -4.39 6.78
C ALA A 436 19.29 -5.62 7.58
N GLU A 437 20.03 -5.30 8.64
CA GLU A 437 20.84 -6.13 9.53
C GLU A 437 20.06 -7.24 10.29
N GLY A 438 18.81 -7.53 9.92
CA GLY A 438 17.91 -8.44 10.62
C GLY A 438 17.88 -9.89 10.12
N ALA A 439 17.97 -10.14 8.80
CA ALA A 439 17.32 -11.34 8.23
C ALA A 439 18.25 -12.33 7.47
N ALA A 440 19.56 -12.32 7.75
CA ALA A 440 20.54 -12.82 6.79
C ALA A 440 20.83 -14.35 6.77
N ALA A 441 19.82 -15.19 6.98
CA ALA A 441 19.95 -16.62 6.67
C ALA A 441 18.85 -17.14 5.73
N ALA A 442 17.81 -16.36 5.43
CA ALA A 442 16.63 -16.84 4.69
C ALA A 442 16.21 -15.95 3.50
N PHE A 443 16.97 -14.88 3.22
CA PHE A 443 16.55 -13.75 2.38
C PHE A 443 17.66 -13.23 1.46
N GLY A 444 18.33 -14.13 0.72
CA GLY A 444 19.14 -13.68 -0.42
C GLY A 444 18.28 -13.05 -1.51
N ALA A 445 18.86 -12.17 -2.32
CA ALA A 445 18.15 -11.46 -3.37
C ALA A 445 17.42 -12.43 -4.33
N ALA A 446 18.00 -13.61 -4.61
CA ALA A 446 17.33 -14.66 -5.39
C ALA A 446 16.10 -15.24 -4.67
N SER A 447 16.23 -15.52 -3.37
CA SER A 447 15.13 -16.03 -2.55
C SER A 447 13.99 -15.02 -2.38
N LEU A 448 14.31 -13.72 -2.37
CA LEU A 448 13.32 -12.64 -2.27
C LEU A 448 12.55 -12.44 -3.56
N ILE A 449 13.20 -12.51 -4.72
CA ILE A 449 12.48 -12.53 -6.00
C ILE A 449 11.60 -13.78 -6.07
N ALA A 450 12.12 -14.97 -5.74
CA ALA A 450 11.32 -16.20 -5.74
C ALA A 450 10.11 -16.12 -4.80
N ARG A 451 10.27 -15.54 -3.59
CA ARG A 451 9.17 -15.26 -2.67
C ARG A 451 8.21 -14.23 -3.23
N GLY A 452 8.70 -13.14 -3.81
CA GLY A 452 7.88 -12.10 -4.42
C GLY A 452 7.01 -12.65 -5.56
N LEU A 453 7.58 -13.48 -6.44
CA LEU A 453 6.85 -14.19 -7.50
C LEU A 453 5.84 -15.18 -6.90
N ALA A 454 6.23 -15.96 -5.88
CA ALA A 454 5.31 -16.87 -5.20
C ALA A 454 4.14 -16.13 -4.55
N LEU A 455 4.39 -15.00 -3.89
CA LEU A 455 3.37 -14.15 -3.28
C LEU A 455 2.48 -13.53 -4.35
N ALA A 456 3.06 -13.04 -5.45
CA ALA A 456 2.33 -12.52 -6.61
C ALA A 456 1.38 -13.58 -7.20
N ALA A 457 1.85 -14.82 -7.32
CA ALA A 457 1.02 -15.96 -7.73
C ALA A 457 -0.07 -16.30 -6.67
N GLU A 458 0.24 -16.20 -5.38
CA GLU A 458 -0.70 -16.40 -4.27
C GLU A 458 -1.76 -15.29 -4.14
N LEU A 459 -1.54 -14.10 -4.71
CA LEU A 459 -2.59 -13.07 -4.85
C LEU A 459 -3.82 -13.62 -5.59
N GLY A 460 -3.69 -14.71 -6.36
CA GLY A 460 -4.79 -15.43 -6.99
C GLY A 460 -5.55 -16.41 -6.08
N ASN A 461 -4.97 -16.82 -4.94
CA ASN A 461 -5.50 -17.87 -4.05
C ASN A 461 -5.90 -17.39 -2.64
N GLY A 462 -5.55 -16.15 -2.25
CA GLY A 462 -6.16 -15.45 -1.12
C GLY A 462 -5.71 -15.88 0.29
N ALA A 463 -4.46 -16.34 0.47
CA ALA A 463 -4.04 -16.99 1.72
C ALA A 463 -3.32 -16.10 2.75
N LEU A 464 -2.83 -14.89 2.40
CA LEU A 464 -1.89 -14.17 3.28
C LEU A 464 -2.53 -13.60 4.55
N THR A 465 -1.88 -13.84 5.68
CA THR A 465 -2.28 -13.38 7.03
C THR A 465 -1.31 -12.32 7.57
N VAL A 466 -1.78 -11.50 8.51
CA VAL A 466 -0.94 -10.49 9.21
C VAL A 466 0.24 -11.14 9.95
N VAL A 467 0.13 -12.42 10.31
CA VAL A 467 1.19 -13.19 10.99
C VAL A 467 2.37 -13.46 10.04
N GLU A 468 2.11 -13.82 8.79
CA GLU A 468 3.17 -14.08 7.80
C GLU A 468 3.97 -12.81 7.49
N ILE A 469 3.34 -11.64 7.53
CA ILE A 469 3.98 -10.33 7.35
C ILE A 469 4.93 -9.99 8.51
N VAL A 470 4.60 -10.44 9.72
CA VAL A 470 5.44 -10.22 10.91
C VAL A 470 6.72 -11.05 10.82
N ASP A 471 6.62 -12.27 10.31
CA ASP A 471 7.73 -13.21 10.17
C ASP A 471 8.57 -12.94 8.92
N ASP A 472 7.96 -12.36 7.88
CA ASP A 472 8.62 -11.91 6.65
C ASP A 472 8.24 -10.45 6.32
N PRO A 473 8.89 -9.45 6.93
CA PRO A 473 8.58 -8.05 6.71
C PRO A 473 8.67 -7.60 5.24
N LEU A 474 9.55 -8.23 4.44
CA LEU A 474 9.77 -7.86 3.04
C LEU A 474 8.66 -8.33 2.12
N SER A 475 7.88 -9.33 2.53
CA SER A 475 6.65 -9.75 1.85
C SER A 475 5.50 -8.74 1.99
N ALA A 476 5.59 -7.81 2.93
CA ALA A 476 4.47 -6.98 3.35
C ALA A 476 3.79 -6.20 2.21
N PRO A 477 4.50 -5.54 1.27
CA PRO A 477 3.81 -4.81 0.20
C PRO A 477 3.00 -5.73 -0.71
N PHE A 478 3.48 -6.95 -1.00
CA PHE A 478 2.73 -7.94 -1.77
C PHE A 478 1.54 -8.49 -0.99
N ALA A 479 1.72 -8.77 0.30
CA ALA A 479 0.63 -9.22 1.14
C ALA A 479 -0.48 -8.15 1.26
N ILE A 480 -0.11 -6.89 1.43
CA ILE A 480 -1.03 -5.74 1.45
C ILE A 480 -1.71 -5.58 0.08
N LEU A 481 -0.97 -5.70 -1.02
CA LEU A 481 -1.55 -5.73 -2.36
C LEU A 481 -2.62 -6.82 -2.47
N GLY A 482 -2.36 -8.02 -1.94
CA GLY A 482 -3.34 -9.12 -1.90
C GLY A 482 -4.55 -8.82 -1.05
N LEU A 483 -4.36 -8.17 0.10
CA LEU A 483 -5.45 -7.72 0.96
C LEU A 483 -6.28 -6.59 0.33
N LEU A 484 -5.73 -5.85 -0.63
CA LEU A 484 -6.44 -4.82 -1.38
C LEU A 484 -7.24 -5.41 -2.54
N ILE A 485 -6.59 -6.14 -3.44
CA ILE A 485 -7.16 -6.53 -4.74
C ILE A 485 -7.32 -8.04 -4.96
N GLY A 486 -6.85 -8.87 -4.02
CA GLY A 486 -7.01 -10.33 -4.13
C GLY A 486 -8.47 -10.79 -3.99
N PRO A 487 -8.75 -12.10 -4.18
CA PRO A 487 -10.09 -12.69 -4.08
C PRO A 487 -10.79 -12.45 -2.73
N LEU A 488 -10.02 -12.25 -1.66
CA LEU A 488 -10.49 -11.91 -0.32
C LEU A 488 -10.19 -10.45 0.07
N GLY A 489 -9.94 -9.59 -0.92
CA GLY A 489 -9.59 -8.19 -0.73
C GLY A 489 -10.81 -7.27 -0.56
N VAL A 490 -10.62 -5.97 -0.79
CA VAL A 490 -11.63 -4.93 -0.52
C VAL A 490 -12.93 -5.17 -1.29
N ARG A 491 -12.84 -5.56 -2.57
CA ARG A 491 -14.03 -5.83 -3.41
C ARG A 491 -14.90 -6.97 -2.88
N ALA A 492 -14.31 -7.93 -2.15
CA ALA A 492 -15.02 -9.10 -1.61
C ALA A 492 -15.46 -8.92 -0.15
N LYS A 493 -14.60 -8.34 0.69
CA LYS A 493 -14.87 -8.14 2.13
C LYS A 493 -15.60 -6.84 2.46
N GLY A 494 -15.71 -5.92 1.49
CA GLY A 494 -16.20 -4.56 1.69
C GLY A 494 -15.15 -3.62 2.28
N SER A 495 -15.37 -2.31 2.13
CA SER A 495 -14.42 -1.24 2.48
C SER A 495 -13.91 -1.33 3.92
N ARG A 496 -14.81 -1.51 4.89
CA ARG A 496 -14.44 -1.56 6.31
C ARG A 496 -13.43 -2.66 6.61
N SER A 497 -13.75 -3.91 6.26
CA SER A 497 -12.91 -5.06 6.62
C SER A 497 -11.68 -5.16 5.73
N GLY A 498 -11.80 -4.87 4.44
CA GLY A 498 -10.69 -4.94 3.48
C GLY A 498 -9.59 -3.94 3.80
N PHE A 499 -9.93 -2.64 3.86
CA PHE A 499 -8.93 -1.60 4.14
C PHE A 499 -8.34 -1.74 5.54
N LYS A 500 -9.16 -2.06 6.55
CA LYS A 500 -8.65 -2.32 7.89
C LYS A 500 -7.62 -3.44 7.92
N SER A 501 -7.90 -4.56 7.24
CA SER A 501 -6.96 -5.69 7.20
C SER A 501 -5.63 -5.30 6.56
N ALA A 502 -5.68 -4.55 5.45
CA ALA A 502 -4.49 -4.07 4.74
C ALA A 502 -3.70 -3.03 5.57
N ALA A 503 -4.39 -2.11 6.24
CA ALA A 503 -3.76 -1.13 7.12
C ALA A 503 -3.16 -1.78 8.37
N ASP A 504 -3.84 -2.76 8.98
CA ASP A 504 -3.33 -3.50 10.12
C ASP A 504 -2.08 -4.33 9.75
N ALA A 505 -2.05 -4.88 8.53
CA ALA A 505 -0.86 -5.52 7.96
C ALA A 505 0.33 -4.56 7.88
N ARG A 506 0.13 -3.34 7.41
CA ARG A 506 1.18 -2.30 7.45
C ARG A 506 1.60 -2.00 8.88
N ARG A 507 0.65 -1.75 9.79
CA ARG A 507 0.92 -1.38 11.19
C ARG A 507 1.66 -2.45 11.98
N ALA A 508 1.61 -3.71 11.55
CA ALA A 508 2.37 -4.81 12.15
C ALA A 508 3.90 -4.71 11.93
N LEU A 509 4.34 -3.83 11.02
CA LEU A 509 5.75 -3.50 10.80
C LEU A 509 6.17 -2.35 11.73
N ASP A 510 6.92 -2.69 12.77
CA ASP A 510 7.57 -1.72 13.65
C ASP A 510 8.77 -1.01 12.98
N GLU A 511 9.31 0.01 13.65
CA GLU A 511 10.46 0.78 13.16
C GLU A 511 11.69 -0.10 12.88
N GLY A 512 11.90 -1.16 13.66
CA GLY A 512 12.99 -2.11 13.47
C GLY A 512 12.85 -2.88 12.17
N LYS A 513 11.64 -3.36 11.87
CA LYS A 513 11.32 -4.05 10.61
C LYS A 513 11.35 -3.10 9.41
N LEU A 514 10.89 -1.86 9.58
CA LEU A 514 10.91 -0.87 8.49
C LEU A 514 12.31 -0.52 8.01
N LYS A 515 13.34 -0.69 8.86
CA LYS A 515 14.75 -0.50 8.44
C LYS A 515 15.13 -1.39 7.27
N LEU A 516 14.46 -2.53 7.06
CA LEU A 516 14.65 -3.43 5.91
C LEU A 516 14.31 -2.75 4.57
N PHE A 517 13.47 -1.72 4.57
CA PHE A 517 13.11 -0.97 3.37
C PHE A 517 14.05 0.21 3.11
N SER A 518 14.10 0.64 1.85
CA SER A 518 14.94 1.75 1.40
C SER A 518 14.69 3.04 2.23
N GLU A 519 15.68 3.92 2.29
CA GLU A 519 15.50 5.22 2.94
C GLU A 519 14.38 6.05 2.28
N ALA A 520 14.26 5.97 0.96
CA ALA A 520 13.21 6.64 0.21
C ALA A 520 11.81 6.12 0.59
N PHE A 521 11.64 4.80 0.67
CA PHE A 521 10.41 4.16 1.14
C PHE A 521 10.06 4.62 2.55
N ARG A 522 11.00 4.49 3.49
CA ARG A 522 10.79 4.85 4.90
C ARG A 522 10.43 6.32 5.06
N ARG A 523 11.03 7.21 4.28
CA ARG A 523 10.70 8.65 4.28
C ARG A 523 9.26 8.87 3.83
N LYS A 524 8.83 8.33 2.68
CA LYS A 524 7.47 8.49 2.15
C LYS A 524 6.41 7.89 3.08
N ASP A 525 6.70 6.70 3.60
CA ASP A 525 5.85 6.02 4.57
C ASP A 525 5.70 6.84 5.87
N SER A 526 6.80 7.41 6.37
CA SER A 526 6.78 8.30 7.53
C SER A 526 5.95 9.55 7.27
N LEU A 527 5.98 10.11 6.06
CA LEU A 527 5.16 11.26 5.67
C LEU A 527 3.67 10.92 5.71
N VAL A 528 3.26 9.77 5.15
CA VAL A 528 1.85 9.32 5.22
C VAL A 528 1.37 9.23 6.66
N HIS A 529 2.13 8.57 7.54
CA HIS A 529 1.77 8.46 8.95
C HIS A 529 1.79 9.81 9.67
N MET A 530 2.72 10.71 9.32
CA MET A 530 2.81 12.04 9.89
C MET A 530 1.56 12.87 9.56
N ILE A 531 1.20 12.93 8.27
CA ILE A 531 0.02 13.65 7.76
C ILE A 531 -1.24 13.11 8.44
N MET A 532 -1.41 11.79 8.49
CA MET A 532 -2.59 11.18 9.11
C MET A 532 -2.65 11.39 10.63
N LYS A 533 -1.51 11.34 11.34
CA LYS A 533 -1.46 11.53 12.80
C LYS A 533 -1.71 12.99 13.22
N GLN A 534 -1.28 13.94 12.41
CA GLN A 534 -1.47 15.37 12.68
C GLN A 534 -2.85 15.86 12.22
N SER A 535 -3.56 15.07 11.42
CA SER A 535 -4.93 15.35 11.04
C SER A 535 -5.87 15.39 12.25
N LYS A 536 -6.79 16.36 12.26
CA LYS A 536 -7.83 16.48 13.28
C LYS A 536 -8.81 15.33 13.07
N SER A 537 -8.85 14.36 13.98
CA SER A 537 -9.98 13.43 14.02
C SER A 537 -11.20 14.21 14.52
N CYS A 538 -12.26 14.34 13.71
CA CYS A 538 -13.56 14.69 14.26
C CYS A 538 -13.90 13.68 15.38
N LYS A 539 -13.79 14.12 16.63
CA LYS A 539 -14.41 13.43 17.75
C LYS A 539 -15.90 13.65 17.58
N LEU A 540 -16.59 12.65 17.04
CA LEU A 540 -18.04 12.51 17.23
C LEU A 540 -18.34 12.30 18.72
#